data_AF-A0A965GTK1-F1
#
_entry.id   AF-A0A965GTK1-F1
#
_cell.length_a   1.000
_cell.length_b   1.000
_cell.length_c   1.000
_cell.angle_alpha   90.00
_cell.angle_beta   90.00
_cell.angle_gamma   90.00
#
_symmetry.space_group_name_H-M   'P 1'
#
loop_
_entity.id
_entity.type
_entity.pdbx_description
1 polymer ?
#
loop_
_entity_poly.entity_id
_entity_poly.type
_entity_poly.pdbx_seq_one_letter_code
_entity_poly.pdbx_strand_id
1 'polypeptide(L)' 'MAKFVIKNNSMAMLATVAMVGMLASAIGFFSPDYCTVPQQDDWTSCAAIAQQRTIGFLVLFAICGIGFAISLVKVTRRK' A
#
# COMPACT_ATOMS: atom_id res chain seq x y z
N MET A 1 -4.95 -42.26 -6.37
CA MET A 1 -4.24 -40.99 -6.64
C MET A 1 -4.63 -39.99 -5.57
N ALA A 2 -3.68 -39.46 -4.80
CA ALA A 2 -3.96 -38.46 -3.78
C ALA A 2 -4.28 -37.11 -4.46
N LYS A 3 -5.43 -36.51 -4.14
CA LYS A 3 -5.85 -35.21 -4.66
C LYS A 3 -5.13 -34.11 -3.87
N PHE A 4 -4.06 -33.54 -4.42
CA PHE A 4 -3.43 -32.36 -3.85
C PHE A 4 -4.35 -31.15 -3.99
N VAL A 5 -4.92 -30.68 -2.89
CA VAL A 5 -5.70 -29.44 -2.85
C VAL A 5 -4.74 -28.28 -2.62
N ILE A 6 -4.49 -27.48 -3.66
CA ILE A 6 -3.68 -26.26 -3.54
C ILE A 6 -4.49 -25.20 -2.80
N LYS A 7 -3.96 -24.71 -1.68
CA LYS A 7 -4.58 -23.64 -0.88
C LYS A 7 -4.24 -22.27 -1.48
N ASN A 8 -5.26 -21.46 -1.76
CA ASN A 8 -5.08 -20.11 -2.30
C ASN A 8 -4.46 -19.16 -1.24
N ASN A 9 -3.22 -18.75 -1.49
CA ASN A 9 -2.45 -17.84 -0.65
C ASN A 9 -2.27 -16.44 -1.28
N SER A 10 -2.92 -16.13 -2.39
CA SER A 10 -2.72 -14.86 -3.11
C SER A 10 -3.03 -13.63 -2.26
N MET A 11 -3.99 -13.71 -1.33
CA MET A 11 -4.28 -12.60 -0.40
C MET A 11 -3.13 -12.32 0.58
N ALA A 12 -2.41 -13.36 1.01
CA ALA A 12 -1.26 -13.18 1.88
C ALA A 12 -0.10 -12.53 1.10
N MET A 13 0.09 -12.91 -0.15
CA MET A 13 1.06 -12.28 -1.05
C MET A 13 0.73 -10.81 -1.32
N LEU A 14 -0.53 -10.48 -1.61
CA LEU A 14 -0.94 -9.08 -1.82
C LEU A 14 -0.76 -8.24 -0.56
N ALA A 15 -1.07 -8.77 0.61
CA ALA A 15 -0.89 -8.07 1.88
C ALA A 15 0.59 -7.73 2.14
N THR A 16 1.51 -8.68 1.90
CA THR A 16 2.94 -8.46 2.13
C THR A 16 3.55 -7.50 1.11
N VAL A 17 3.20 -7.61 -0.17
CA VAL A 17 3.65 -6.66 -1.21
C VAL A 17 3.13 -5.24 -0.92
N ALA A 18 1.86 -5.10 -0.56
CA ALA A 18 1.26 -3.81 -0.19
C ALA A 18 1.94 -3.22 1.06
N MET A 19 2.25 -4.05 2.05
CA MET A 19 2.97 -3.63 3.26
C MET A 19 4.37 -3.10 2.93
N VAL A 20 5.14 -3.79 2.08
CA VAL A 20 6.47 -3.33 1.66
C VAL A 20 6.36 -2.01 0.88
N GLY A 21 5.40 -1.89 -0.04
CA GLY A 21 5.16 -0.65 -0.78
C GLY A 21 4.76 0.52 0.12
N MET A 22 3.95 0.25 1.15
CA MET A 22 3.56 1.23 2.16
C MET A 22 4.77 1.72 2.97
N LEU A 23 5.65 0.80 3.40
CA LEU A 23 6.88 1.17 4.12
C LEU A 23 7.85 1.96 3.23
N ALA A 24 8.01 1.53 1.98
CA ALA A 24 8.84 2.25 1.01
C ALA A 24 8.33 3.67 0.72
N SER A 25 7.00 3.84 0.63
CA SER A 25 6.39 5.16 0.43
C SER A 25 6.50 6.08 1.64
N ALA A 26 6.63 5.54 2.86
CA ALA A 26 6.89 6.33 4.06
C ALA A 26 8.29 6.98 4.06
N ILE A 27 9.30 6.34 3.45
CA ILE A 27 10.67 6.88 3.39
C ILE A 27 10.77 8.11 2.47
N GLY A 28 9.92 8.19 1.43
CA GLY A 28 9.89 9.29 0.46
C GLY A 28 8.75 10.29 0.68
N PHE A 29 8.30 10.48 1.92
CA PHE A 29 7.15 11.34 2.21
C PHE A 29 7.52 12.83 2.07
N PHE A 30 7.09 13.45 0.98
CA PHE A 30 7.18 14.90 0.78
C PHE A 30 6.00 15.58 1.48
N SER A 31 6.24 16.30 2.59
CA SER A 31 5.20 17.16 3.18
C SER A 31 4.95 18.35 2.25
N PRO A 32 3.68 18.76 2.03
CA PRO A 32 3.37 19.98 1.29
C PRO A 32 4.01 21.22 1.93
N ASP A 33 4.30 21.19 3.23
CA ASP A 33 4.98 22.28 3.95
C ASP A 33 6.42 22.52 3.47
N TYR A 34 7.04 21.52 2.83
CA TYR A 34 8.38 21.64 2.26
C TYR A 34 8.37 22.14 0.81
N CYS A 35 7.20 22.40 0.24
CA CYS A 35 7.04 22.97 -1.11
C CYS A 35 7.24 24.50 -1.10
N THR A 36 8.42 24.96 -0.66
CA THR A 36 8.72 26.39 -0.49
C THR A 36 9.27 27.07 -1.74
N VAL A 37 9.64 26.29 -2.76
CA VAL A 37 10.24 26.80 -4.00
C VAL A 37 9.15 27.03 -5.05
N PRO A 38 9.15 28.17 -5.76
CA PRO A 38 8.21 28.42 -6.83
C PRO A 38 8.34 27.36 -7.92
N GLN A 39 7.18 26.89 -8.41
CA GLN A 39 7.08 25.90 -9.49
C GLN A 39 7.85 26.40 -10.72
N GLN A 40 8.75 25.57 -11.24
CA GLN A 40 9.37 25.80 -12.54
C GLN A 40 8.35 25.48 -13.64
N ASP A 41 8.29 26.30 -14.68
CA ASP A 41 7.53 25.99 -15.88
C ASP A 41 8.02 24.64 -16.45
N ASP A 42 7.07 23.82 -16.94
CA ASP A 42 7.26 22.45 -17.45
C ASP A 42 7.49 21.32 -16.41
N TRP A 43 7.50 21.61 -15.11
CA TRP A 43 7.57 20.56 -14.06
C TRP A 43 6.25 20.41 -13.30
N THR A 44 5.93 19.17 -12.90
CA THR A 44 4.77 18.90 -12.04
C THR A 44 4.94 19.61 -10.70
N SER A 45 3.84 20.18 -10.19
CA SER A 45 3.88 20.97 -8.96
C SER A 45 4.24 20.09 -7.76
N CYS A 46 5.04 20.62 -6.83
CA CYS A 46 5.37 19.93 -5.59
C CYS A 46 4.11 19.52 -4.80
N ALA A 47 3.08 20.37 -4.81
CA ALA A 47 1.77 20.08 -4.24
C ALA A 47 1.07 18.88 -4.91
N ALA A 48 1.11 18.79 -6.24
CA ALA A 48 0.54 17.66 -6.97
C ALA A 48 1.27 16.34 -6.65
N ILE A 49 2.61 16.37 -6.57
CA ILE A 49 3.39 15.19 -6.18
C ILE A 49 3.05 14.75 -4.75
N ALA A 50 3.01 15.70 -3.80
CA ALA A 50 2.67 15.43 -2.42
C ALA A 50 1.30 14.74 -2.33
N GLN A 51 0.29 15.29 -3.01
CA GLN A 51 -1.05 14.70 -3.06
C GLN A 51 -1.05 13.29 -3.65
N GLN A 52 -0.38 13.06 -4.78
CA GLN A 52 -0.30 11.73 -5.40
C GLN A 52 0.36 10.70 -4.47
N ARG A 53 1.40 11.10 -3.75
CA ARG A 53 2.08 10.22 -2.77
C ARG A 53 1.18 9.88 -1.59
N THR A 54 0.45 10.86 -1.05
CA THR A 54 -0.52 10.62 0.03
C THR A 54 -1.60 9.64 -0.40
N ILE A 55 -2.17 9.83 -1.59
CA ILE A 55 -3.19 8.92 -2.14
C ILE A 55 -2.61 7.51 -2.31
N GLY A 56 -1.41 7.40 -2.91
CA GLY A 56 -0.74 6.11 -3.09
C GLY A 56 -0.50 5.37 -1.78
N PHE A 57 -0.05 6.09 -0.73
CA PHE A 57 0.12 5.53 0.60
C PHE A 57 -1.20 5.03 1.18
N LEU A 58 -2.27 5.82 1.10
CA LEU A 58 -3.60 5.43 1.61
C LEU A 58 -4.15 4.19 0.90
N VAL A 59 -3.96 4.09 -0.41
CA VAL A 59 -4.36 2.91 -1.20
C VAL A 59 -3.59 1.68 -0.74
N LEU A 60 -2.26 1.77 -0.60
CA LEU A 60 -1.43 0.67 -0.13
C LEU A 60 -1.78 0.25 1.30
N PHE A 61 -2.02 1.22 2.18
CA PHE A 61 -2.48 0.99 3.55
C PHE A 61 -3.83 0.24 3.57
N ALA A 62 -4.80 0.67 2.76
CA ALA A 62 -6.10 0.02 2.66
C ALA A 62 -6.00 -1.43 2.15
N ILE A 63 -5.22 -1.68 1.09
CA ILE A 63 -5.02 -3.03 0.54
C ILE A 63 -4.34 -3.93 1.58
N CYS A 64 -3.31 -3.43 2.26
CA CYS A 64 -2.63 -4.14 3.33
C CYS A 64 -3.61 -4.51 4.46
N GLY A 65 -4.37 -3.53 4.96
CA GLY A 65 -5.36 -3.73 6.02
C GLY A 65 -6.45 -4.74 5.66
N ILE A 66 -7.02 -4.65 4.45
CA ILE A 66 -8.02 -5.60 3.95
C ILE A 66 -7.43 -7.01 3.85
N GLY A 67 -6.23 -7.14 3.28
CA GLY A 67 -5.54 -8.42 3.16
C GLY A 67 -5.31 -9.10 4.51
N PHE A 68 -4.83 -8.34 5.50
CA PHE A 68 -4.67 -8.81 6.88
C PHE A 68 -6.01 -9.16 7.54
N ALA A 69 -7.02 -8.31 7.43
CA ALA A 69 -8.33 -8.54 8.02
C ALA A 69 -8.96 -9.85 7.51
N ILE A 70 -8.91 -10.09 6.19
CA ILE A 70 -9.41 -11.33 5.59
C ILE A 70 -8.62 -12.54 6.10
N SER A 71 -7.30 -12.41 6.22
CA SER A 71 -6.45 -13.49 6.74
C SER A 71 -6.80 -13.83 8.19
N LEU A 72 -6.97 -12.82 9.05
CA LEU A 72 -7.34 -12.98 10.45
C LEU A 72 -8.73 -13.61 10.60
N VAL A 73 -9.74 -13.11 9.87
CA VAL A 73 -11.10 -13.69 9.88
C VAL A 73 -11.07 -15.16 9.47
N LYS A 74 -10.28 -15.54 8.46
CA LYS A 74 -10.12 -16.94 8.05
C LYS A 74 -9.47 -17.80 9.13
N VAL A 75 -8.52 -17.27 9.90
CA VAL A 75 -7.90 -17.99 11.01
C VAL A 75 -8.92 -18.19 12.14
N THR A 76 -9.66 -17.15 12.49
CA THR A 76 -10.67 -17.21 13.56
C THR A 76 -11.82 -18.16 13.21
N ARG A 77 -12.23 -18.26 11.94
CA ARG A 77 -13.28 -19.21 11.50
C ARG A 77 -12.81 -20.66 11.31
N ARG A 78 -11.51 -20.93 11.39
CA ARG A 78 -10.96 -22.30 11.34
C ARG A 78 -10.74 -22.91 12.73
N LYS A 79 -10.77 -22.09 13.77
CA LYS A 79 -10.90 -22.54 15.17
C LYS A 79 -12.38 -22.75 15.47
#